data_AF-A0A8T3PZ18-F1
#
_entry.id   AF-A0A8T3PZ18-F1
#
_cell.length_a   1.000
_cell.length_b   1.000
_cell.length_c   1.000
_cell.angle_alpha   90.00
_cell.angle_beta   90.00
_cell.angle_gamma   90.00
#
_symmetry.space_group_name_H-M   'P 1'
#
loop_
_entity.id
_entity.type
_entity.pdbx_description
1 polymer ?
#
loop_
_entity_poly.entity_id
_entity_poly.type
_entity_poly.pdbx_seq_one_letter_code
_entity_poly.pdbx_strand_id
1 'polypeptide(L)'
;MTGQNPTSTLDQPTTGTETHPLAEAGQQATESAGHLAGRAADLGLQQADRGREMAADGIDTVARTVRRVSTDMQTDQPQIANVALSAADQAEKVAQYLRQTDARQIISNVEDVARRQPLIFVGGAFLLGVVASRLIKAGNPDPARRGQFERSGYDTGYRGSESFRGTGSGITNENEVS
;
A
#
# COMPACT_ATOMS: atom_id res chain seq x y z
N MET A 1 -14.35 45.60 -64.23
CA MET A 1 -13.84 44.33 -63.66
C MET A 1 -13.21 44.66 -62.32
N THR A 2 -13.85 44.24 -61.25
CA THR A 2 -13.53 44.52 -59.84
C THR A 2 -12.47 43.56 -59.32
N GLY A 3 -11.51 44.09 -58.56
CA GLY A 3 -10.61 43.32 -57.70
C GLY A 3 -9.38 44.15 -57.35
N GLN A 4 -8.85 44.21 -56.12
CA GLN A 4 -9.15 43.62 -54.82
C GLN A 4 -8.45 44.55 -53.80
N ASN A 5 -9.13 44.93 -52.72
CA ASN A 5 -8.48 45.15 -51.42
C ASN A 5 -8.82 43.91 -50.59
N PRO A 6 -7.91 43.40 -49.75
CA PRO A 6 -7.95 43.85 -48.35
C PRO A 6 -6.57 43.99 -47.66
N THR A 7 -6.45 45.08 -46.90
CA THR A 7 -6.01 45.14 -45.50
C THR A 7 -5.11 44.00 -44.99
N SER A 8 -3.86 44.35 -44.68
CA SER A 8 -2.97 43.58 -43.82
C SER A 8 -3.56 43.55 -42.40
N THR A 9 -4.22 42.43 -42.09
CA THR A 9 -4.79 42.12 -40.78
C THR A 9 -3.67 41.99 -39.76
N LEU A 10 -3.83 42.74 -38.67
CA LEU A 10 -3.04 42.66 -37.44
C LEU A 10 -2.90 41.21 -36.96
N ASP A 11 -1.65 40.78 -36.77
CA ASP A 11 -1.26 39.57 -36.06
C ASP A 11 -1.93 39.54 -34.68
N GLN A 12 -2.74 38.51 -34.46
CA GLN A 12 -3.50 38.29 -33.24
C GLN A 12 -2.60 37.52 -32.26
N PRO A 13 -2.51 37.89 -30.97
CA PRO A 13 -1.76 37.10 -30.00
C PRO A 13 -2.50 35.78 -29.77
N THR A 14 -1.94 34.67 -30.26
CA THR A 14 -2.45 33.33 -29.96
C THR A 14 -2.11 32.95 -28.53
N THR A 15 -2.88 33.42 -27.55
CA THR A 15 -2.92 32.81 -26.22
C THR A 15 -3.84 31.60 -26.25
N GLY A 16 -3.37 30.51 -26.87
CA GLY A 16 -4.00 29.20 -26.77
C GLY A 16 -3.75 28.58 -25.40
N THR A 17 -4.57 28.93 -24.42
CA THR A 17 -4.66 28.20 -23.15
C THR A 17 -5.82 27.20 -23.26
N GLU A 18 -5.62 26.13 -24.03
CA GLU A 18 -6.49 24.95 -24.01
C GLU A 18 -6.10 24.03 -22.84
N THR A 19 -6.21 24.55 -21.61
CA THR A 19 -6.04 23.75 -20.38
C THR A 19 -7.39 23.57 -19.69
N HIS A 20 -8.32 22.86 -20.34
CA HIS A 20 -9.63 22.52 -19.74
C HIS A 20 -9.93 21.03 -19.52
N PRO A 21 -9.26 20.02 -20.13
CA PRO A 21 -9.65 18.62 -19.91
C PRO A 21 -9.30 18.11 -18.50
N LEU A 22 -8.24 18.66 -17.88
CA LEU A 22 -7.84 18.32 -16.51
C LEU A 22 -8.78 18.91 -15.45
N ALA A 23 -9.36 20.08 -15.73
CA ALA A 23 -10.28 20.74 -14.82
C ALA A 23 -11.65 20.02 -14.78
N GLU A 24 -12.15 19.59 -15.94
CA GLU A 24 -13.40 18.81 -16.01
C GLU A 24 -13.23 17.38 -15.50
N ALA A 25 -12.11 16.71 -15.84
CA ALA A 25 -11.79 15.39 -15.29
C ALA A 25 -11.61 15.43 -13.76
N GLY A 26 -11.00 16.50 -13.24
CA GLY A 26 -10.85 16.72 -11.81
C GLY A 26 -12.19 16.93 -11.09
N GLN A 27 -13.15 17.61 -11.71
CA GLN A 27 -14.48 17.86 -11.12
C GLN A 27 -15.29 16.57 -10.98
N GLN A 28 -15.38 15.76 -12.05
CA GLN A 28 -16.10 14.49 -12.01
C GLN A 28 -15.47 13.48 -11.04
N ALA A 29 -14.13 13.45 -11.00
CA ALA A 29 -13.39 12.62 -10.05
C ALA A 29 -13.65 13.06 -8.59
N THR A 30 -13.70 14.37 -8.33
CA THR A 30 -13.93 14.92 -6.99
C THR A 30 -15.33 14.59 -6.48
N GLU A 31 -16.36 14.70 -7.32
CA GLU A 31 -17.74 14.40 -6.93
C GLU A 31 -17.94 12.91 -6.60
N SER A 32 -17.42 12.02 -7.46
CA SER A 32 -17.46 10.58 -7.23
C SER A 32 -16.63 10.17 -5.99
N ALA A 33 -15.46 10.77 -5.81
CA ALA A 33 -14.60 10.53 -4.66
C ALA A 33 -15.26 11.02 -3.36
N GLY A 34 -15.97 12.15 -3.37
CA GLY A 34 -16.62 12.73 -2.20
C GLY A 34 -17.66 11.79 -1.56
N HIS A 35 -18.54 11.20 -2.38
CA HIS A 35 -19.56 10.27 -1.87
C HIS A 35 -18.98 8.98 -1.30
N LEU A 36 -17.93 8.44 -1.95
CA LEU A 36 -17.25 7.23 -1.47
C LEU A 36 -16.44 7.52 -0.20
N ALA A 37 -15.69 8.64 -0.19
CA ALA A 37 -14.88 9.05 0.93
C ALA A 37 -15.73 9.32 2.19
N GLY A 38 -16.90 9.95 2.05
CA GLY A 38 -17.82 10.18 3.17
C GLY A 38 -18.23 8.88 3.87
N ARG A 39 -18.70 7.88 3.12
CA ARG A 39 -19.10 6.58 3.69
C ARG A 39 -17.92 5.83 4.31
N ALA A 40 -16.76 5.86 3.66
CA ALA A 40 -15.55 5.25 4.18
C ALA A 40 -15.09 5.92 5.49
N ALA A 41 -15.17 7.25 5.57
CA ALA A 41 -14.84 8.01 6.76
C ALA A 41 -15.80 7.69 7.92
N ASP A 42 -17.11 7.63 7.68
CA ASP A 42 -18.10 7.28 8.71
C ASP A 42 -17.90 5.87 9.28
N LEU A 43 -17.61 4.89 8.43
CA LEU A 43 -17.30 3.53 8.85
C LEU A 43 -15.95 3.45 9.58
N GLY A 44 -14.95 4.16 9.09
CA GLY A 44 -13.62 4.22 9.68
C GLY A 44 -13.64 4.88 11.06
N LEU A 45 -14.37 5.98 11.22
CA LEU A 45 -14.50 6.72 12.47
C LEU A 45 -15.06 5.86 13.61
N GLN A 46 -15.99 4.95 13.32
CA GLN A 46 -16.57 4.04 14.32
C GLN A 46 -15.53 3.04 14.88
N GLN A 47 -14.49 2.72 14.12
CA GLN A 47 -13.42 1.78 14.49
C GLN A 47 -12.10 2.49 14.81
N ALA A 48 -12.03 3.81 14.58
CA ALA A 48 -10.81 4.58 14.62
C ALA A 48 -10.24 4.67 16.03
N ASP A 49 -11.05 4.80 17.08
CA ASP A 49 -10.52 4.99 18.44
C ASP A 49 -9.68 3.80 18.92
N ARG A 50 -10.08 2.57 18.58
CA ARG A 50 -9.24 1.38 18.85
C ARG A 50 -7.98 1.36 17.99
N GLY A 51 -8.11 1.72 16.71
CA GLY A 51 -6.97 1.80 15.80
C GLY A 51 -5.95 2.85 16.21
N ARG A 52 -6.38 3.94 16.84
CA ARG A 52 -5.54 5.05 17.30
C ARG A 52 -4.66 4.64 18.47
N GLU A 53 -5.19 3.89 19.42
CA GLU A 53 -4.40 3.37 20.54
C GLU A 53 -3.35 2.36 20.05
N MET A 54 -3.73 1.44 19.16
CA MET A 54 -2.79 0.51 18.52
C MET A 54 -1.72 1.24 17.69
N ALA A 55 -2.11 2.28 16.95
CA ALA A 55 -1.17 3.10 16.19
C ALA A 55 -0.22 3.87 17.12
N ALA A 56 -0.71 4.42 18.23
CA ALA A 56 0.09 5.09 19.23
C ALA A 56 1.14 4.13 19.83
N ASP A 57 0.74 2.92 20.23
CA ASP A 57 1.63 1.89 20.77
C ASP A 57 2.71 1.47 19.76
N GLY A 58 2.32 1.30 18.49
CA GLY A 58 3.24 0.96 17.41
C GLY A 58 4.27 2.06 17.16
N ILE A 59 3.83 3.32 17.07
CA ILE A 59 4.70 4.48 16.85
C ILE A 59 5.66 4.67 18.03
N ASP A 60 5.16 4.56 19.26
CA ASP A 60 5.94 4.66 20.49
C ASP A 60 7.02 3.55 20.57
N THR A 61 6.67 2.33 20.15
CA THR A 61 7.64 1.22 20.06
C THR A 61 8.73 1.47 19.03
N VAL A 62 8.38 2.01 17.86
CA VAL A 62 9.35 2.42 16.84
C VAL A 62 10.25 3.55 17.37
N ALA A 63 9.66 4.58 17.99
CA ALA A 63 10.40 5.70 18.56
C ALA A 63 11.44 5.23 19.59
N ARG A 64 11.04 4.36 20.53
CA ARG A 64 11.97 3.75 21.50
C ARG A 64 13.10 2.96 20.84
N THR A 65 12.78 2.21 19.79
CA THR A 65 13.78 1.42 19.06
C THR A 65 14.79 2.32 18.37
N VAL A 66 14.30 3.35 17.67
CA VAL A 66 15.14 4.36 17.01
C VAL A 66 15.99 5.11 18.03
N ARG A 67 15.43 5.50 19.18
CA ARG A 67 16.14 6.14 20.29
C ARG A 67 17.30 5.28 20.81
N ARG A 68 17.06 3.98 20.96
CA ARG A 68 18.09 3.03 21.42
C ARG A 68 19.24 2.97 20.41
N VAL A 69 18.91 2.73 19.14
CA VAL A 69 19.90 2.65 18.06
C VAL A 69 20.66 3.97 17.89
N SER A 70 19.98 5.13 18.00
CA SER A 70 20.63 6.43 17.87
C SER A 70 21.58 6.73 19.03
N THR A 71 21.25 6.27 20.25
CA THR A 71 22.14 6.38 21.41
C THR A 71 23.40 5.54 21.20
N ASP A 72 23.26 4.34 20.66
CA ASP A 72 24.40 3.47 20.34
C ASP A 72 25.30 4.08 19.23
N MET A 73 24.69 4.75 18.24
CA MET A 73 25.40 5.39 17.12
C MET A 73 25.94 6.80 17.43
N GLN A 74 25.68 7.35 18.62
CA GLN A 74 26.04 8.73 18.97
C GLN A 74 27.56 8.98 18.93
N THR A 75 28.35 7.96 19.27
CA THR A 75 29.82 8.02 19.27
C THR A 75 30.40 8.01 17.85
N ASP A 76 29.81 7.23 16.94
CA ASP A 76 30.37 7.01 15.60
C ASP A 76 29.85 8.04 14.58
N GLN A 77 28.58 8.43 14.66
CA GLN A 77 27.92 9.29 13.66
C GLN A 77 26.94 10.27 14.34
N PRO A 78 27.45 11.33 15.00
CA PRO A 78 26.64 12.24 15.80
C PRO A 78 25.57 12.99 14.98
N GLN A 79 25.86 13.31 13.71
CA GLN A 79 24.90 13.99 12.83
C GLN A 79 23.67 13.12 12.54
N ILE A 80 23.88 11.83 12.27
CA ILE A 80 22.80 10.88 12.00
C ILE A 80 22.04 10.58 13.29
N ALA A 81 22.76 10.41 14.41
CA ALA A 81 22.16 10.21 15.72
C ALA A 81 21.19 11.36 16.07
N ASN A 82 21.58 12.62 15.84
CA ASN A 82 20.74 13.79 16.12
C ASN A 82 19.45 13.84 15.26
N VAL A 83 19.55 13.46 13.99
CA VAL A 83 18.38 13.38 13.11
C VAL A 83 17.45 12.26 13.56
N ALA A 84 17.99 11.08 13.86
CA ALA A 84 17.21 9.97 14.39
C ALA A 84 16.55 10.30 15.73
N LEU A 85 17.24 11.05 16.58
CA LEU A 85 16.72 11.55 17.86
C LEU A 85 15.52 12.47 17.66
N SER A 86 15.66 13.44 16.75
CA SER A 86 14.59 14.40 16.43
C SER A 86 13.38 13.68 15.84
N ALA A 87 13.61 12.65 15.02
CA ALA A 87 12.54 11.82 14.48
C ALA A 87 11.84 11.01 15.58
N ALA A 88 12.58 10.43 16.53
CA ALA A 88 12.02 9.70 17.67
C ALA A 88 11.16 10.63 18.56
N ASP A 89 11.65 11.84 18.86
CA ASP A 89 10.91 12.82 19.66
C ASP A 89 9.62 13.26 18.96
N GLN A 90 9.66 13.43 17.63
CA GLN A 90 8.47 13.77 16.86
C GLN A 90 7.47 12.61 16.81
N ALA A 91 7.96 11.37 16.71
CA ALA A 91 7.13 10.17 16.74
C ALA A 91 6.43 10.00 18.10
N GLU A 92 7.13 10.25 19.21
CA GLU A 92 6.54 10.20 20.55
C GLU A 92 5.41 11.22 20.72
N LYS A 93 5.62 12.46 20.26
CA LYS A 93 4.56 13.49 20.27
C LYS A 93 3.34 13.05 19.47
N VAL A 94 3.55 12.39 18.33
CA VAL A 94 2.45 11.86 17.51
C VAL A 94 1.73 10.74 18.25
N ALA A 95 2.44 9.81 18.89
CA ALA A 95 1.83 8.75 19.69
C ALA A 95 1.01 9.29 20.87
N GLN A 96 1.54 10.29 21.59
CA GLN A 96 0.82 10.97 22.68
C GLN A 96 -0.43 11.68 22.16
N TYR A 97 -0.31 12.42 21.05
CA TYR A 97 -1.44 13.09 20.40
C TYR A 97 -2.52 12.09 19.97
N LEU A 98 -2.13 10.95 19.39
CA LEU A 98 -3.04 9.86 19.00
C LEU A 98 -3.77 9.25 20.20
N ARG A 99 -3.14 9.19 21.37
CA ARG A 99 -3.78 8.64 22.59
C ARG A 99 -4.74 9.62 23.26
N GLN A 100 -4.41 10.91 23.23
CA GLN A 100 -5.15 11.92 24.00
C GLN A 100 -6.28 12.61 23.22
N THR A 101 -6.23 12.56 21.89
CA THR A 101 -7.20 13.25 21.03
C THR A 101 -8.41 12.33 20.76
N ASP A 102 -9.43 12.77 20.05
CA ASP A 102 -10.46 11.89 19.45
C ASP A 102 -10.26 11.75 17.93
N ALA A 103 -10.69 10.63 17.33
CA ALA A 103 -10.51 10.40 15.90
C ALA A 103 -11.07 11.54 15.03
N ARG A 104 -12.23 12.06 15.44
CA ARG A 104 -12.90 13.19 14.78
C ARG A 104 -12.07 14.47 14.82
N GLN A 105 -11.40 14.72 15.94
CA GLN A 105 -10.54 15.90 16.11
C GLN A 105 -9.23 15.75 15.33
N ILE A 106 -8.67 14.54 15.23
CA ILE A 106 -7.53 14.26 14.34
C ILE A 106 -7.90 14.59 12.89
N ILE A 107 -9.06 14.10 12.40
CA ILE A 107 -9.51 14.37 11.04
C ILE A 107 -9.67 15.89 10.80
N SER A 108 -10.30 16.60 11.73
CA SER A 108 -10.44 18.05 11.65
C SER A 108 -9.09 18.77 11.51
N ASN A 109 -8.07 18.31 12.24
CA ASN A 109 -6.73 18.91 12.17
C ASN A 109 -6.02 18.56 10.86
N VAL A 110 -6.25 17.36 10.31
CA VAL A 110 -5.72 16.96 8.99
C VAL A 110 -6.32 17.83 7.88
N GLU A 111 -7.61 18.20 7.96
CA GLU A 111 -8.25 19.11 7.01
C GLU A 111 -7.57 20.49 6.99
N ASP A 112 -7.20 21.01 8.16
CA ASP A 112 -6.49 22.28 8.27
C ASP A 112 -5.11 22.21 7.61
N VAL A 113 -4.38 21.11 7.78
CA VAL A 113 -3.07 20.89 7.12
C VAL A 113 -3.26 20.78 5.61
N ALA A 114 -4.27 20.06 5.14
CA ALA A 114 -4.57 19.92 3.71
C ALA A 114 -4.83 21.28 3.05
N ARG A 115 -5.55 22.18 3.74
CA ARG A 115 -5.84 23.54 3.26
C ARG A 115 -4.64 24.46 3.33
N ARG A 116 -3.82 24.38 4.38
CA ARG A 116 -2.67 25.27 4.60
C ARG A 116 -1.44 24.87 3.78
N GLN A 117 -1.22 23.57 3.59
CA GLN A 117 -0.02 23.00 3.01
C GLN A 117 -0.37 21.87 2.02
N PRO A 118 -0.97 22.22 0.86
CA PRO A 118 -1.43 21.23 -0.12
C PRO A 118 -0.31 20.31 -0.60
N LEU A 119 0.92 20.81 -0.73
CA LEU A 119 2.06 20.01 -1.18
C LEU A 119 2.43 18.89 -0.19
N ILE A 120 2.42 19.18 1.12
CA ILE A 120 2.73 18.20 2.17
C ILE A 120 1.61 17.15 2.23
N PHE A 121 0.35 17.58 2.10
CA PHE A 121 -0.78 16.66 2.09
C PHE A 121 -0.72 15.69 0.90
N VAL A 122 -0.54 16.19 -0.32
CA VAL A 122 -0.48 15.34 -1.52
C VAL A 122 0.74 14.41 -1.48
N GLY A 123 1.91 14.92 -1.08
CA GLY A 123 3.11 14.11 -0.93
C GLY A 123 2.97 13.01 0.13
N GLY A 124 2.41 13.36 1.30
CA GLY A 124 2.14 12.42 2.38
C GLY A 124 1.11 11.36 2.00
N ALA A 125 0.01 11.76 1.35
CA ALA A 125 -1.03 10.84 0.90
C ALA A 125 -0.50 9.83 -0.13
N PHE A 126 0.34 10.29 -1.07
CA PHE A 126 0.98 9.40 -2.03
C PHE A 126 1.89 8.36 -1.35
N LEU A 127 2.76 8.81 -0.44
CA LEU A 127 3.65 7.91 0.31
C LEU A 127 2.86 6.90 1.15
N LEU A 128 1.83 7.36 1.87
CA LEU A 128 0.94 6.49 2.64
C LEU A 128 0.24 5.46 1.74
N GLY A 129 -0.24 5.88 0.56
CA GLY A 129 -0.86 5.01 -0.44
C GLY A 129 0.09 3.92 -0.93
N VAL A 130 1.36 4.25 -1.20
CA VAL A 130 2.37 3.26 -1.61
C VAL A 130 2.65 2.24 -0.50
N VAL A 131 2.81 2.71 0.75
CA VAL A 131 3.02 1.82 1.90
C VAL A 131 1.80 0.91 2.13
N ALA A 132 0.60 1.48 2.11
CA ALA A 132 -0.64 0.73 2.24
C ALA A 132 -0.80 -0.31 1.11
N SER A 133 -0.46 0.06 -0.13
CA SER A 133 -0.49 -0.85 -1.29
C SER A 133 0.42 -2.07 -1.07
N ARG A 134 1.59 -1.84 -0.47
CA ARG A 134 2.54 -2.93 -0.16
C ARG A 134 2.01 -3.85 0.93
N LEU A 135 1.32 -3.32 1.95
CA LEU A 135 0.70 -4.13 3.01
C LEU A 135 -0.45 -4.97 2.47
N ILE A 136 -1.31 -4.39 1.63
CA ILE A 136 -2.41 -5.12 0.97
C ILE A 136 -1.85 -6.24 0.08
N LYS A 137 -0.81 -5.95 -0.72
CA LYS A 137 -0.14 -6.94 -1.58
C LYS A 137 0.52 -8.07 -0.76
N ALA A 138 1.13 -7.75 0.37
CA ALA A 138 1.76 -8.72 1.27
C ALA A 138 0.74 -9.59 2.02
N GLY A 139 -0.50 -9.10 2.16
CA GLY A 139 -1.61 -9.82 2.78
C GLY A 139 -2.28 -10.86 1.89
N ASN A 140 -1.94 -10.93 0.59
CA ASN A 140 -2.34 -12.04 -0.28
C ASN A 140 -1.30 -13.16 -0.15
N PRO A 141 -1.53 -14.22 0.64
CA PRO A 141 -0.77 -15.45 0.47
C PRO A 141 -1.06 -15.95 -0.95
N ASP A 142 -0.08 -15.84 -1.84
CA ASP A 142 -0.15 -16.41 -3.19
C ASP A 142 -0.60 -17.89 -3.07
N PRO A 143 -1.83 -18.27 -3.47
CA PRO A 143 -2.18 -19.69 -3.55
C PRO A 143 -1.37 -20.39 -4.66
N ALA A 144 -0.75 -19.63 -5.55
CA ALA A 144 0.11 -20.12 -6.63
C ALA A 144 1.47 -20.68 -6.16
N ARG A 145 1.84 -20.52 -4.88
CA ARG A 145 2.99 -21.24 -4.28
C ARG A 145 2.58 -22.49 -3.48
N ARG A 146 1.37 -23.02 -3.69
CA ARG A 146 0.95 -24.31 -3.13
C ARG A 146 0.77 -25.43 -4.16
N GLY A 147 1.19 -25.20 -5.41
CA GLY A 147 1.07 -26.14 -6.53
C GLY A 147 2.38 -26.45 -7.26
N GLN A 148 3.54 -26.30 -6.63
CA GLN A 148 4.84 -26.68 -7.20
C GLN A 148 5.59 -27.63 -6.25
N PHE A 149 4.93 -28.74 -5.90
CA PHE A 149 5.60 -29.96 -5.45
C PHE A 149 5.18 -31.10 -6.38
N GLU A 150 5.32 -30.89 -7.69
CA GLU A 150 5.36 -31.98 -8.63
C GLU A 150 6.42 -31.66 -9.66
N ARG A 151 7.36 -32.62 -9.82
CA ARG A 151 8.30 -32.76 -10.92
C ARG A 151 9.66 -32.05 -10.78
N SER A 152 10.56 -32.68 -10.04
CA SER A 152 11.94 -32.84 -10.50
C SER A 152 12.50 -34.16 -9.95
N GLY A 153 12.89 -35.04 -10.88
CA GLY A 153 13.38 -36.38 -10.57
C GLY A 153 14.80 -36.38 -10.03
N TYR A 154 15.07 -37.37 -9.19
CA TYR A 154 16.41 -37.86 -8.92
C TYR A 154 16.37 -39.36 -9.17
N ASP A 155 16.92 -39.72 -10.31
CA ASP A 155 17.58 -40.98 -10.53
C ASP A 155 18.55 -41.25 -9.37
N THR A 156 18.29 -42.30 -8.59
CA THR A 156 19.35 -42.96 -7.82
C THR A 156 19.02 -44.45 -7.81
N GLY A 157 19.63 -45.17 -8.75
CA GLY A 157 19.65 -46.62 -8.74
C GLY A 157 20.32 -47.15 -7.47
N TYR A 158 19.58 -47.94 -6.69
CA TYR A 158 20.16 -48.96 -5.84
C TYR A 158 19.58 -50.31 -6.24
N ARG A 159 20.46 -51.06 -6.90
CA ARG A 159 20.44 -52.48 -7.17
C ARG A 159 20.65 -53.24 -5.85
N GLY A 160 19.86 -54.29 -5.65
CA GLY A 160 20.08 -55.36 -4.66
C GLY A 160 18.88 -55.53 -3.75
N SER A 161 18.34 -56.71 -3.50
CA SER A 161 18.59 -58.08 -3.96
C SER A 161 17.39 -58.90 -3.45
N GLU A 162 17.05 -59.97 -4.17
CA GLU A 162 16.48 -61.26 -3.72
C GLU A 162 15.79 -61.31 -2.33
N SER A 163 14.64 -61.91 -2.11
CA SER A 163 13.84 -62.92 -2.80
C SER A 163 12.60 -63.13 -1.91
N PHE A 164 11.43 -63.47 -2.45
CA PHE A 164 10.61 -64.55 -1.92
C PHE A 164 9.51 -64.89 -2.92
N ARG A 165 9.60 -66.13 -3.40
CA ARG A 165 8.70 -66.82 -4.32
C ARG A 165 7.56 -67.40 -3.47
N GLY A 166 6.32 -67.01 -3.74
CA GLY A 166 5.13 -67.51 -3.06
C GLY A 166 3.96 -67.67 -4.04
N THR A 167 3.81 -68.90 -4.50
CA THR A 167 2.83 -69.50 -5.40
C THR A 167 1.36 -69.41 -4.93
N GLY A 168 0.42 -69.34 -5.89
CA GLY A 168 -1.02 -69.66 -5.69
C GLY A 168 -1.93 -68.74 -6.51
N SER A 169 -2.10 -68.94 -7.82
CA SER A 169 -3.08 -69.86 -8.46
C SER A 169 -4.53 -69.35 -8.43
N GLY A 170 -4.94 -68.73 -9.55
CA GLY A 170 -6.20 -69.00 -10.26
C GLY A 170 -7.52 -68.66 -9.59
N ILE A 171 -8.14 -67.55 -9.99
CA ILE A 171 -9.60 -67.44 -10.00
C ILE A 171 -10.00 -67.02 -11.42
N THR A 172 -10.51 -68.00 -12.16
CA THR A 172 -11.04 -67.87 -13.52
C THR A 172 -12.36 -67.11 -13.51
N ASN A 173 -12.58 -66.36 -14.58
CA ASN A 173 -13.71 -65.46 -14.78
C ASN A 173 -14.55 -66.01 -15.95
N GLU A 174 -15.63 -66.75 -15.68
CA GLU A 174 -16.63 -67.22 -16.66
C GLU A 174 -17.96 -67.32 -15.87
N ASN A 175 -18.92 -66.40 -15.97
CA ASN A 175 -19.87 -66.18 -17.05
C ASN A 175 -20.56 -67.46 -17.53
N GLU A 176 -21.66 -67.86 -16.89
CA GLU A 176 -22.72 -68.57 -17.59
C GLU A 176 -24.10 -68.26 -16.98
N VAL A 177 -25.08 -68.36 -17.87
CA VAL A 177 -26.41 -67.76 -17.90
C VAL A 177 -27.46 -68.85 -17.69
N SER A 178 -28.45 -68.59 -16.84
CA SER A 178 -29.90 -68.82 -17.04
C SER A 178 -30.66 -68.67 -15.73
#